data_AF-A0A7X2IFH9-F1
#
_entry.id   AF-A0A7X2IFH9-F1
#
_cell.length_a   1.000
_cell.length_b   1.000
_cell.length_c   1.000
_cell.angle_alpha   90.00
_cell.angle_beta   90.00
_cell.angle_gamma   90.00
#
_symmetry.space_group_name_H-M   'P 1'
#
loop_
_entity.id
_entity.type
_entity.pdbx_description
1 polymer ?
#
loop_
_entity_poly.entity_id
_entity_poly.type
_entity_poly.pdbx_seq_one_letter_code
_entity_poly.pdbx_strand_id
1 'polypeptide(L)'
;MKIAHFSDLHYSPDNLVEADRCFSFAVDHAIKSKCEVAVVSGDATDHQLQAHSPAFLALGNQVQRLSKHCLVLLLQGTFSHEPAGMLHVLQLIGAKYPIYVADKIGMVGLQANRWVPIRSEEDWAADYDLVVTCVPTVSKADLAALVGPAAAAEEMGNYLANLLAGFAKANGYFYKRGIPTTLVTHGTVDSSRNENGVPMAGLDHEFTTGALFAAGADAVMIGHIHLTQSWERSFEGRRQLIAYPGSIGRFHYGQLGETSYLFWNLLPGIPEYQTIHTPSRRMVDLEFFGVPDLQELAQAAGDCVGAFVRVRYQVDEEFAKTVDRKAIKEILKGAAEVVIEGKILPIEREKRSAGISIEVSMVKRLERWAELTNTPTDGLAARVEMAQQLAPDEIVRKFLAGLQNKLVTKIEPDPPPHEQESVQEAKQDSFQLF
;
A
#
# COMPACT_ATOMS: atom_id res chain seq x y z
N MET A 1 9.53 21.69 -28.21
CA MET A 1 10.00 20.30 -28.24
C MET A 1 8.95 19.37 -27.66
N LYS A 2 8.70 18.22 -28.29
CA LYS A 2 7.74 17.22 -27.83
C LYS A 2 8.42 16.07 -27.11
N ILE A 3 8.08 15.85 -25.84
CA ILE A 3 8.74 14.83 -25.00
C ILE A 3 7.72 13.85 -24.44
N ALA A 4 7.95 12.55 -24.63
CA ALA A 4 7.17 11.51 -23.97
C ALA A 4 7.86 11.12 -22.66
N HIS A 5 7.22 11.38 -21.53
CA HIS A 5 7.72 11.10 -20.19
C HIS A 5 7.00 9.89 -19.61
N PHE A 6 7.74 8.81 -19.46
CA PHE A 6 7.33 7.55 -18.86
C PHE A 6 8.06 7.37 -17.52
N SER A 7 7.47 6.61 -16.61
CA SER A 7 8.10 6.20 -15.35
C SER A 7 7.51 4.88 -14.88
N ASP A 8 8.18 4.23 -13.93
CA ASP A 8 7.62 3.15 -13.12
C ASP A 8 6.98 2.08 -14.01
N LEU A 9 7.81 1.52 -14.90
CA LEU A 9 7.37 0.53 -15.89
C LEU A 9 7.25 -0.87 -15.28
N HIS A 10 8.04 -1.15 -14.24
CA HIS A 10 8.02 -2.37 -13.43
C HIS A 10 7.92 -3.66 -14.26
N TYR A 11 8.73 -3.78 -15.32
CA TYR A 11 8.79 -5.03 -16.08
C TYR A 11 9.29 -6.16 -15.19
N SER A 12 8.55 -7.27 -15.19
CA SER A 12 8.90 -8.53 -14.55
C SER A 12 8.14 -9.69 -15.19
N PRO A 13 8.50 -10.96 -14.93
CA PRO A 13 7.69 -12.09 -15.37
C PRO A 13 6.22 -11.97 -14.94
N ASP A 14 5.96 -11.48 -13.73
CA ASP A 14 4.61 -11.37 -13.16
C ASP A 14 3.83 -10.19 -13.76
N ASN A 15 4.51 -9.06 -13.99
CA ASN A 15 3.88 -7.85 -14.53
C ASN A 15 3.88 -7.78 -16.07
N LEU A 16 4.57 -8.70 -16.76
CA LEU A 16 4.88 -8.60 -18.20
C LEU A 16 3.66 -8.27 -19.06
N VAL A 17 2.57 -9.02 -18.90
CA VAL A 17 1.37 -8.87 -19.72
C VAL A 17 0.76 -7.47 -19.56
N GLU A 18 0.81 -6.92 -18.35
CA GLU A 18 0.24 -5.61 -18.05
C GLU A 18 1.18 -4.48 -18.48
N ALA A 19 2.45 -4.56 -18.07
CA ALA A 19 3.49 -3.59 -18.37
C ALA A 19 3.69 -3.44 -19.89
N ASP A 20 3.78 -4.56 -20.63
CA ASP A 20 4.01 -4.52 -22.08
C ASP A 20 2.80 -4.06 -22.86
N ARG A 21 1.58 -4.44 -22.45
CA ARG A 21 0.34 -3.92 -23.07
C ARG A 21 0.23 -2.41 -22.91
N CYS A 22 0.45 -1.89 -21.70
CA CYS A 22 0.34 -0.47 -21.42
C CYS A 22 1.48 0.34 -22.06
N PHE A 23 2.71 -0.14 -21.95
CA PHE A 23 3.86 0.55 -22.54
C PHE A 23 3.84 0.47 -24.06
N SER A 24 3.37 -0.63 -24.67
CA SER A 24 3.14 -0.71 -26.13
C SER A 24 2.18 0.35 -26.62
N PHE A 25 1.05 0.51 -25.96
CA PHE A 25 0.12 1.58 -26.27
C PHE A 25 0.78 2.96 -26.16
N ALA A 26 1.52 3.21 -25.09
CA ALA A 26 2.18 4.48 -24.83
C ALA A 26 3.27 4.79 -25.88
N VAL A 27 4.07 3.80 -26.25
CA VAL A 27 5.09 3.87 -27.32
C VAL A 27 4.44 4.14 -28.67
N ASP A 28 3.36 3.42 -29.01
CA ASP A 28 2.61 3.64 -30.25
C ASP A 28 2.06 5.06 -30.35
N HIS A 29 1.45 5.54 -29.27
CA HIS A 29 0.92 6.90 -29.21
C HIS A 29 2.02 7.96 -29.31
N ALA A 30 3.14 7.77 -28.61
CA ALA A 30 4.28 8.70 -28.65
C ALA A 30 4.88 8.80 -30.06
N ILE A 31 5.09 7.65 -30.73
CA ILE A 31 5.60 7.59 -32.11
C ILE A 31 4.61 8.27 -33.07
N LYS A 32 3.32 7.93 -32.98
CA LYS A 32 2.27 8.52 -33.82
C LYS A 32 2.16 10.04 -33.62
N SER A 33 2.37 10.50 -32.39
CA SER A 33 2.34 11.92 -32.00
C SER A 33 3.63 12.67 -32.35
N LYS A 34 4.62 11.97 -32.93
CA LYS A 34 5.93 12.51 -33.34
C LYS A 34 6.68 13.10 -32.14
N CYS A 35 6.82 12.32 -31.05
CA CYS A 35 7.75 12.68 -29.99
C CYS A 35 9.17 12.82 -30.56
N GLU A 36 9.91 13.81 -30.04
CA GLU A 36 11.30 14.07 -30.44
C GLU A 36 12.27 13.43 -29.42
N VAL A 37 11.83 13.37 -28.16
CA VAL A 37 12.55 12.74 -27.05
C VAL A 37 11.60 11.85 -26.25
N ALA A 38 12.08 10.68 -25.84
CA ALA A 38 11.46 9.81 -24.85
C ALA A 38 12.33 9.79 -23.58
N VAL A 39 11.70 9.99 -22.43
CA VAL A 39 12.34 9.97 -21.10
C VAL A 39 11.67 8.87 -20.28
N VAL A 40 12.48 7.95 -19.74
CA VAL A 40 12.06 7.02 -18.69
C VAL A 40 12.72 7.48 -17.39
N SER A 41 11.93 8.00 -16.45
CA SER A 41 12.42 8.61 -15.21
C SER A 41 12.65 7.60 -14.06
N GLY A 42 13.05 6.38 -14.40
CA GLY A 42 13.43 5.32 -13.46
C GLY A 42 12.43 4.17 -13.34
N ASP A 43 12.87 3.11 -12.64
CA ASP A 43 12.12 1.90 -12.31
C ASP A 43 11.50 1.23 -13.57
N ALA A 44 12.32 1.02 -14.60
CA ALA A 44 11.93 0.30 -15.79
C ALA A 44 11.67 -1.20 -15.53
N THR A 45 12.34 -1.76 -14.51
CA THR A 45 12.18 -3.15 -14.06
C THR A 45 11.67 -3.21 -12.63
N ASP A 46 10.85 -4.19 -12.31
CA ASP A 46 10.30 -4.38 -10.96
C ASP A 46 11.32 -4.94 -9.96
N HIS A 47 12.35 -5.60 -10.46
CA HIS A 47 13.48 -6.11 -9.69
C HIS A 47 14.58 -6.50 -10.68
N GLN A 48 15.71 -6.99 -10.16
CA GLN A 48 16.78 -7.52 -11.01
C GLN A 48 16.25 -8.58 -11.99
N LEU A 49 16.19 -8.23 -13.27
CA LEU A 49 15.82 -9.17 -14.32
C LEU A 49 17.04 -9.91 -14.86
N GLN A 50 16.85 -11.20 -15.13
CA GLN A 50 17.80 -11.97 -15.89
C GLN A 50 17.71 -11.57 -17.37
N ALA A 51 18.86 -11.39 -18.05
CA ALA A 51 18.91 -10.89 -19.43
C ALA A 51 18.18 -11.78 -20.45
N HIS A 52 18.04 -13.08 -20.17
CA HIS A 52 17.30 -14.02 -21.02
C HIS A 52 15.80 -14.07 -20.73
N SER A 53 15.32 -13.34 -19.71
CA SER A 53 13.91 -13.36 -19.35
C SER A 53 13.06 -12.72 -20.46
N PRO A 54 11.86 -13.27 -20.73
CA PRO A 54 10.93 -12.66 -21.69
C PRO A 54 10.60 -11.21 -21.35
N ALA A 55 10.52 -10.87 -20.05
CA ALA A 55 10.26 -9.51 -19.59
C ALA A 55 11.37 -8.52 -19.98
N PHE A 56 12.65 -8.92 -19.80
CA PHE A 56 13.78 -8.08 -20.21
C PHE A 56 13.81 -7.89 -21.74
N LEU A 57 13.54 -8.96 -22.50
CA LEU A 57 13.45 -8.89 -23.97
C LEU A 57 12.31 -7.97 -24.43
N ALA A 58 11.14 -8.04 -23.80
CA ALA A 58 10.01 -7.16 -24.09
C ALA A 58 10.37 -5.69 -23.83
N LEU A 59 10.91 -5.37 -22.65
CA LEU A 59 11.39 -4.01 -22.33
C LEU A 59 12.40 -3.52 -23.37
N GLY A 60 13.41 -4.34 -23.69
CA GLY A 60 14.42 -4.03 -24.71
C GLY A 60 13.81 -3.74 -26.08
N ASN A 61 12.82 -4.53 -26.52
CA ASN A 61 12.12 -4.29 -27.78
C ASN A 61 11.40 -2.93 -27.78
N GLN A 62 10.74 -2.57 -26.68
CA GLN A 62 10.01 -1.30 -26.57
C GLN A 62 10.95 -0.09 -26.57
N VAL A 63 12.05 -0.17 -25.82
CA VAL A 63 13.09 0.87 -25.80
C VAL A 63 13.76 0.99 -27.18
N GLN A 64 14.05 -0.13 -27.84
CA GLN A 64 14.57 -0.11 -29.21
C GLN A 64 13.57 0.49 -30.20
N ARG A 65 12.27 0.20 -30.06
CA ARG A 65 11.23 0.82 -30.89
C ARG A 65 11.24 2.34 -30.74
N LEU A 66 11.31 2.86 -29.51
CA LEU A 66 11.47 4.30 -29.29
C LEU A 66 12.73 4.85 -29.98
N SER A 67 13.87 4.19 -29.83
CA SER A 67 15.16 4.63 -30.42
C SER A 67 15.22 4.54 -31.95
N LYS A 68 14.27 3.85 -32.62
CA LYS A 68 14.09 3.93 -34.08
C LYS A 68 13.46 5.25 -34.52
N HIS A 69 12.75 5.94 -33.64
CA HIS A 69 11.92 7.11 -33.97
C HIS A 69 12.35 8.41 -33.31
N CYS A 70 12.88 8.36 -32.08
CA CYS A 70 13.22 9.51 -31.27
C CYS A 70 14.43 9.24 -30.38
N LEU A 71 15.01 10.28 -29.79
CA LEU A 71 16.07 10.15 -28.80
C LEU A 71 15.51 9.57 -27.51
N VAL A 72 16.30 8.74 -26.82
CA VAL A 72 15.86 8.11 -25.57
C VAL A 72 16.81 8.48 -24.46
N LEU A 73 16.26 8.85 -23.30
CA LEU A 73 16.96 9.02 -22.04
C LEU A 73 16.37 8.05 -21.01
N LEU A 74 17.21 7.23 -20.42
CA LEU A 74 16.86 6.31 -19.32
C LEU A 74 17.56 6.81 -18.06
N LEU A 75 16.79 7.23 -17.06
CA LEU A 75 17.31 7.57 -15.74
C LEU A 75 17.39 6.31 -14.89
N GLN A 76 18.48 6.15 -14.13
CA GLN A 76 18.57 5.16 -13.07
C GLN A 76 17.57 5.47 -11.95
N GLY A 77 16.59 4.59 -11.75
CA GLY A 77 15.70 4.59 -10.60
C GLY A 77 16.32 3.89 -9.40
N THR A 78 15.49 3.33 -8.54
CA THR A 78 15.94 2.73 -7.28
C THR A 78 16.77 1.46 -7.50
N PHE A 79 17.77 1.23 -6.64
CA PHE A 79 18.67 0.08 -6.77
C PHE A 79 18.01 -1.27 -6.49
N SER A 80 16.86 -1.29 -5.81
CA SER A 80 16.04 -2.50 -5.59
C SER A 80 15.35 -2.96 -6.87
N HIS A 81 14.86 -1.99 -7.66
CA HIS A 81 14.17 -2.22 -8.92
C HIS A 81 15.18 -2.41 -10.06
N GLU A 82 16.20 -1.55 -10.13
CA GLU A 82 17.20 -1.48 -11.21
C GLU A 82 18.63 -1.54 -10.65
N PRO A 83 19.30 -2.71 -10.67
CA PRO A 83 20.68 -2.79 -10.22
C PRO A 83 21.61 -1.88 -11.02
N ALA A 84 22.58 -1.26 -10.33
CA ALA A 84 23.56 -0.38 -10.96
C ALA A 84 24.21 -1.05 -12.18
N GLY A 85 24.24 -0.34 -13.30
CA GLY A 85 24.83 -0.84 -14.54
C GLY A 85 23.85 -1.55 -15.49
N MET A 86 22.66 -1.98 -15.01
CA MET A 86 21.72 -2.76 -15.82
C MET A 86 21.23 -1.99 -17.06
N LEU A 87 20.91 -0.70 -16.91
CA LEU A 87 20.44 0.14 -18.01
C LEU A 87 21.45 0.29 -19.15
N HIS A 88 22.75 0.13 -18.91
CA HIS A 88 23.74 0.18 -19.99
C HIS A 88 23.59 -0.97 -20.98
N VAL A 89 22.97 -2.09 -20.60
CA VAL A 89 22.63 -3.16 -21.56
C VAL A 89 21.60 -2.64 -22.58
N LEU A 90 20.62 -1.85 -22.12
CA LEU A 90 19.63 -1.21 -23.00
C LEU A 90 20.27 -0.12 -23.87
N GLN A 91 21.36 0.50 -23.42
CA GLN A 91 22.11 1.45 -24.25
C GLN A 91 22.68 0.80 -25.52
N LEU A 92 23.09 -0.47 -25.45
CA LEU A 92 23.71 -1.20 -26.56
C LEU A 92 22.74 -1.51 -27.70
N ILE A 93 21.43 -1.56 -27.43
CA ILE A 93 20.40 -1.90 -28.43
C ILE A 93 19.83 -0.68 -29.16
N GLY A 94 20.42 0.51 -28.95
CA GLY A 94 20.06 1.74 -29.65
C GLY A 94 20.07 1.57 -31.17
N ALA A 95 19.07 2.16 -31.84
CA ALA A 95 18.88 2.02 -33.29
C ALA A 95 19.27 3.31 -34.03
N LYS A 96 18.30 3.99 -34.66
CA LYS A 96 18.54 5.21 -35.45
C LYS A 96 19.02 6.38 -34.57
N TYR A 97 18.47 6.48 -33.36
CA TYR A 97 18.80 7.49 -32.38
C TYR A 97 19.49 6.84 -31.17
N PRO A 98 20.48 7.51 -30.55
CA PRO A 98 21.18 6.96 -29.40
C PRO A 98 20.27 6.94 -28.16
N ILE A 99 20.52 5.94 -27.32
CA ILE A 99 19.96 5.87 -25.97
C ILE A 99 21.03 6.45 -25.02
N TYR A 100 20.63 7.40 -24.18
CA TYR A 100 21.47 7.92 -23.10
C TYR A 100 21.02 7.32 -21.77
N VAL A 101 21.96 6.78 -21.02
CA VAL A 101 21.73 6.28 -19.66
C VAL A 101 22.27 7.33 -18.69
N ALA A 102 21.39 7.83 -17.83
CA ALA A 102 21.70 8.78 -16.79
C ALA A 102 21.79 8.05 -15.44
N ASP A 103 22.96 7.48 -15.16
CA ASP A 103 23.30 6.78 -13.92
C ASP A 103 24.13 7.65 -12.95
N LYS A 104 24.44 8.89 -13.35
CA LYS A 104 25.19 9.88 -12.57
C LYS A 104 24.52 11.24 -12.62
N ILE A 105 24.73 12.01 -11.55
CA ILE A 105 24.34 13.41 -11.47
C ILE A 105 25.13 14.22 -12.51
N GLY A 106 24.42 15.01 -13.31
CA GLY A 106 25.06 15.87 -14.31
C GLY A 106 24.09 16.51 -15.27
N MET A 107 24.63 17.17 -16.30
CA MET A 107 23.83 17.78 -17.36
C MET A 107 24.22 17.21 -18.72
N VAL A 108 23.21 17.01 -19.56
CA VAL A 108 23.39 16.68 -20.98
C VAL A 108 22.61 17.63 -21.85
N GLY A 109 23.22 18.05 -22.94
CA GLY A 109 22.57 18.79 -24.01
C GLY A 109 22.19 17.85 -25.16
N LEU A 110 21.06 18.10 -25.77
CA LEU A 110 20.70 17.52 -27.05
C LEU A 110 21.23 18.42 -28.16
N GLN A 111 22.14 17.89 -28.98
CA GLN A 111 22.72 18.61 -30.11
C GLN A 111 22.76 17.69 -31.34
N ALA A 112 22.18 18.15 -32.45
CA ALA A 112 22.24 17.44 -33.73
C ALA A 112 21.84 15.95 -33.63
N ASN A 113 20.75 15.67 -32.91
CA ASN A 113 20.27 14.31 -32.61
C ASN A 113 21.25 13.43 -31.83
N ARG A 114 22.07 14.02 -30.95
CA ARG A 114 22.95 13.29 -30.03
C ARG A 114 22.96 13.91 -28.65
N TRP A 115 23.12 13.06 -27.66
CA TRP A 115 23.34 13.48 -26.28
C TRP A 115 24.81 13.84 -26.08
N VAL A 116 25.07 15.05 -25.59
CA VAL A 116 26.41 15.59 -25.34
C VAL A 116 26.51 16.00 -23.87
N PRO A 117 27.45 15.47 -23.09
CA PRO A 117 27.66 15.91 -21.71
C PRO A 117 28.05 17.39 -21.63
N ILE A 118 27.44 18.11 -20.70
CA ILE A 118 27.80 19.49 -20.33
C ILE A 118 28.60 19.39 -19.03
N ARG A 119 29.90 19.65 -19.09
CA ARG A 119 30.84 19.43 -17.99
C ARG A 119 31.32 20.73 -17.35
N SER A 120 31.35 21.82 -18.11
CA SER A 120 31.81 23.14 -17.63
C SER A 120 30.99 24.28 -18.24
N GLU A 121 31.24 25.51 -17.79
CA GLU A 121 30.63 26.72 -18.37
C GLU A 121 31.06 26.96 -19.83
N GLU A 122 32.20 26.41 -20.25
CA GLU A 122 32.69 26.51 -21.64
C GLU A 122 31.75 25.78 -22.61
N ASP A 123 31.18 24.65 -22.16
CA ASP A 123 30.23 23.86 -22.94
C ASP A 123 28.87 24.59 -23.12
N TRP A 124 28.60 25.63 -22.34
CA TRP A 124 27.32 26.36 -22.39
C TRP A 124 27.16 27.16 -23.67
N ALA A 125 28.24 27.50 -24.36
CA ALA A 125 28.21 28.28 -25.60
C ALA A 125 27.68 27.48 -26.80
N ALA A 126 27.65 26.15 -26.71
CA ALA A 126 27.14 25.30 -27.79
C ALA A 126 25.65 25.53 -28.06
N ASP A 127 25.21 25.15 -29.25
CA ASP A 127 23.80 25.21 -29.65
C ASP A 127 23.12 23.89 -29.32
N TYR A 128 22.14 23.94 -28.42
CA TYR A 128 21.39 22.79 -27.92
C TYR A 128 19.91 22.96 -28.20
N ASP A 129 19.25 21.89 -28.61
CA ASP A 129 17.80 21.84 -28.80
C ASP A 129 17.06 21.69 -27.45
N LEU A 130 17.71 21.07 -26.47
CA LEU A 130 17.22 20.80 -25.11
C LEU A 130 18.42 20.61 -24.17
N VAL A 131 18.28 21.04 -22.92
CA VAL A 131 19.22 20.70 -21.86
C VAL A 131 18.49 19.93 -20.75
N VAL A 132 19.08 18.81 -20.34
CA VAL A 132 18.55 17.91 -19.31
C VAL A 132 19.53 17.84 -18.14
N THR A 133 19.12 18.34 -16.98
CA THR A 133 19.73 18.02 -15.70
C THR A 133 19.25 16.64 -15.27
N CYS A 134 20.17 15.72 -15.03
CA CYS A 134 19.87 14.36 -14.61
C CYS A 134 20.29 14.17 -13.15
N VAL A 135 19.37 13.72 -12.30
CA VAL A 135 19.62 13.39 -10.90
C VAL A 135 19.03 12.00 -10.65
N PRO A 136 19.77 10.91 -10.87
CA PRO A 136 19.29 9.56 -10.59
C PRO A 136 19.13 9.34 -9.08
N THR A 137 18.48 8.23 -8.70
CA THR A 137 18.36 7.86 -7.29
C THR A 137 19.75 7.76 -6.64
N VAL A 138 19.91 8.44 -5.50
CA VAL A 138 21.16 8.46 -4.74
C VAL A 138 21.09 7.42 -3.62
N SER A 139 22.13 6.63 -3.45
CA SER A 139 22.19 5.67 -2.35
C SER A 139 22.43 6.38 -1.02
N LYS A 140 21.59 6.10 0.00
CA LYS A 140 21.85 6.52 1.38
C LYS A 140 23.22 6.04 1.88
N ALA A 141 23.68 4.87 1.41
CA ALA A 141 24.99 4.33 1.79
C ALA A 141 26.14 5.14 1.17
N ASP A 142 26.01 5.59 -0.08
CA ASP A 142 27.03 6.42 -0.73
C ASP A 142 27.14 7.79 -0.05
N LEU A 143 26.00 8.36 0.34
CA LEU A 143 25.97 9.59 1.13
C LEU A 143 26.55 9.39 2.54
N ALA A 144 26.17 8.30 3.22
CA ALA A 144 26.71 7.95 4.54
C ALA A 144 28.23 7.71 4.52
N ALA A 145 28.77 7.21 3.41
CA ALA A 145 30.22 7.08 3.23
C ALA A 145 30.92 8.46 3.18
N LEU A 146 30.22 9.51 2.75
CA LEU A 146 30.75 10.87 2.61
C LEU A 146 30.55 11.72 3.87
N VAL A 147 29.36 11.69 4.49
CA VAL A 147 28.99 12.57 5.61
C VAL A 147 28.84 11.84 6.95
N GLY A 148 29.01 10.52 6.96
CA GLY A 148 28.83 9.66 8.14
C GLY A 148 27.38 9.18 8.33
N PRO A 149 27.15 8.01 8.97
CA PRO A 149 25.82 7.38 9.02
C PRO A 149 24.75 8.17 9.79
N ALA A 150 25.16 8.88 10.85
CA ALA A 150 24.23 9.61 11.72
C ALA A 150 23.67 10.88 11.06
N ALA A 151 24.45 11.52 10.19
CA ALA A 151 24.05 12.73 9.48
C ALA A 151 23.35 12.41 8.15
N ALA A 152 23.56 11.22 7.57
CA ALA A 152 23.13 10.88 6.22
C ALA A 152 21.63 11.06 5.95
N ALA A 153 20.73 10.78 6.92
CA ALA A 153 19.29 10.91 6.69
C ALA A 153 18.81 12.37 6.66
N GLU A 154 19.26 13.19 7.61
CA GLU A 154 18.89 14.61 7.72
C GLU A 154 19.64 15.48 6.69
N GLU A 155 20.88 15.13 6.38
CA GLU A 155 21.71 15.82 5.39
C GLU A 155 21.34 15.45 3.95
N MET A 156 20.65 14.34 3.68
CA MET A 156 20.31 13.95 2.30
C MET A 156 19.40 14.97 1.62
N GLY A 157 18.32 15.38 2.29
CA GLY A 157 17.42 16.39 1.76
C GLY A 157 18.12 17.74 1.56
N ASN A 158 18.96 18.16 2.52
CA ASN A 158 19.72 19.41 2.43
C ASN A 158 20.78 19.36 1.32
N TYR A 159 21.50 18.24 1.20
CA TYR A 159 22.48 18.01 0.15
C TYR A 159 21.83 18.05 -1.23
N LEU A 160 20.74 17.32 -1.43
CA LEU A 160 19.99 17.33 -2.69
C LEU A 160 19.42 18.71 -2.99
N ALA A 161 18.89 19.43 -2.00
CA ALA A 161 18.42 20.80 -2.20
C ALA A 161 19.54 21.77 -2.64
N ASN A 162 20.71 21.70 -2.01
CA ASN A 162 21.87 22.51 -2.38
C ASN A 162 22.40 22.13 -3.78
N LEU A 163 22.46 20.84 -4.08
CA LEU A 163 22.86 20.32 -5.39
C LEU A 163 21.92 20.84 -6.49
N LEU A 164 20.60 20.71 -6.27
CA LEU A 164 19.58 21.19 -7.21
C LEU A 164 19.73 22.70 -7.43
N ALA A 165 19.83 23.50 -6.36
CA ALA A 165 20.07 24.93 -6.45
C ALA A 165 21.35 25.29 -7.23
N GLY A 166 22.37 24.44 -7.18
CA GLY A 166 23.61 24.59 -7.96
C GLY A 166 23.39 24.60 -9.47
N PHE A 167 22.37 23.90 -9.98
CA PHE A 167 22.02 23.88 -11.40
C PHE A 167 21.25 25.13 -11.89
N ALA A 168 20.73 25.94 -10.97
CA ALA A 168 19.93 27.12 -11.30
C ALA A 168 20.64 28.09 -12.24
N LYS A 169 21.95 28.29 -12.04
CA LYS A 169 22.78 29.17 -12.87
C LYS A 169 22.81 28.69 -14.32
N ALA A 170 23.06 27.39 -14.53
CA ALA A 170 23.14 26.78 -15.85
C ALA A 170 21.76 26.79 -16.55
N ASN A 171 20.72 26.32 -15.87
CA ASN A 171 19.37 26.30 -16.43
C ASN A 171 18.86 27.72 -16.75
N GLY A 172 19.15 28.70 -15.89
CA GLY A 172 18.85 30.10 -16.15
C GLY A 172 19.61 30.68 -17.35
N TYR A 173 20.86 30.26 -17.57
CA TYR A 173 21.64 30.65 -18.74
C TYR A 173 21.01 30.12 -20.04
N PHE A 174 20.70 28.82 -20.09
CA PHE A 174 20.07 28.19 -21.27
C PHE A 174 18.67 28.76 -21.56
N TYR A 175 17.87 28.96 -20.51
CA TYR A 175 16.57 29.62 -20.64
C TYR A 175 16.69 31.01 -21.29
N LYS A 176 17.64 31.85 -20.85
CA LYS A 176 17.88 33.18 -21.44
C LYS A 176 18.34 33.13 -22.90
N ARG A 177 18.92 32.01 -23.34
CA ARG A 177 19.27 31.74 -24.73
C ARG A 177 18.10 31.18 -25.56
N GLY A 178 16.92 30.99 -24.96
CA GLY A 178 15.78 30.40 -25.63
C GLY A 178 15.88 28.88 -25.79
N ILE A 179 16.67 28.21 -24.95
CA ILE A 179 16.82 26.75 -24.95
C ILE A 179 15.95 26.19 -23.81
N PRO A 180 15.02 25.24 -24.09
CA PRO A 180 14.21 24.63 -23.04
C PRO A 180 15.08 23.78 -22.11
N THR A 181 14.74 23.78 -20.83
CA THR A 181 15.49 23.08 -19.78
C THR A 181 14.60 22.12 -19.01
N THR A 182 15.09 20.91 -18.74
CA THR A 182 14.38 19.90 -17.96
C THR A 182 15.25 19.34 -16.85
N LEU A 183 14.65 19.02 -15.70
CA LEU A 183 15.25 18.17 -14.68
C LEU A 183 14.56 16.80 -14.74
N VAL A 184 15.33 15.72 -14.79
CA VAL A 184 14.82 14.34 -14.73
C VAL A 184 15.37 13.70 -13.46
N THR A 185 14.48 13.21 -12.60
CA THR A 185 14.85 12.62 -11.30
C THR A 185 13.88 11.51 -10.89
N HIS A 186 14.25 10.72 -9.88
CA HIS A 186 13.43 9.63 -9.35
C HIS A 186 13.48 9.64 -7.84
N GLY A 187 12.33 9.84 -7.19
CA GLY A 187 12.24 9.86 -5.73
C GLY A 187 10.95 10.48 -5.20
N THR A 188 10.84 10.59 -3.88
CA THR A 188 9.64 11.09 -3.21
C THR A 188 9.70 12.59 -2.93
N VAL A 189 8.67 13.32 -3.36
CA VAL A 189 8.45 14.73 -3.02
C VAL A 189 7.60 14.83 -1.75
N ASP A 190 8.02 15.66 -0.81
CA ASP A 190 7.25 16.02 0.37
C ASP A 190 5.84 16.52 -0.02
N SER A 191 4.81 16.10 0.72
CA SER A 191 3.39 16.32 0.44
C SER A 191 2.82 15.65 -0.82
N SER A 192 3.61 14.82 -1.52
CA SER A 192 3.05 13.96 -2.58
C SER A 192 2.04 12.96 -2.00
N ARG A 193 1.12 12.49 -2.84
CA ARG A 193 0.19 11.42 -2.49
C ARG A 193 0.66 10.13 -3.14
N ASN A 194 0.72 9.05 -2.38
CA ASN A 194 0.99 7.73 -2.95
C ASN A 194 -0.20 7.24 -3.80
N GLU A 195 -0.03 6.08 -4.42
CA GLU A 195 -1.05 5.42 -5.24
C GLU A 195 -2.36 5.12 -4.51
N ASN A 196 -2.35 5.03 -3.17
CA ASN A 196 -3.54 4.86 -2.36
C ASN A 196 -4.17 6.20 -1.93
N GLY A 197 -3.66 7.34 -2.44
CA GLY A 197 -4.12 8.69 -2.11
C GLY A 197 -3.69 9.20 -0.74
N VAL A 198 -2.88 8.43 -0.02
CA VAL A 198 -2.36 8.75 1.30
C VAL A 198 -1.23 9.77 1.14
N PRO A 199 -1.29 10.92 1.85
CA PRO A 199 -0.19 11.85 1.88
C PRO A 199 1.07 11.17 2.41
N MET A 200 2.14 11.28 1.65
CA MET A 200 3.48 10.92 2.09
C MET A 200 3.91 11.99 3.12
N ALA A 201 4.10 11.57 4.37
CA ALA A 201 4.58 12.40 5.47
C ALA A 201 5.66 11.64 6.26
N GLY A 202 6.81 12.27 6.51
CA GLY A 202 7.90 11.68 7.29
C GLY A 202 9.29 12.23 6.94
N LEU A 203 10.32 11.70 7.57
CA LEU A 203 11.74 12.06 7.37
C LEU A 203 12.38 11.36 6.15
N ASP A 204 11.62 10.51 5.43
CA ASP A 204 12.11 9.72 4.30
C ASP A 204 11.85 10.36 2.93
N HIS A 205 11.42 11.62 2.86
CA HIS A 205 11.27 12.34 1.59
C HIS A 205 12.63 12.84 1.09
N GLU A 206 12.94 12.56 -0.17
CA GLU A 206 14.19 12.97 -0.81
C GLU A 206 14.14 14.43 -1.27
N PHE A 207 12.95 14.90 -1.67
CA PHE A 207 12.77 16.20 -2.30
C PHE A 207 11.68 17.04 -1.64
N THR A 208 11.84 18.35 -1.70
CA THR A 208 10.75 19.31 -1.51
C THR A 208 10.42 19.98 -2.84
N THR A 209 9.18 20.45 -3.01
CA THR A 209 8.78 21.21 -4.20
C THR A 209 9.66 22.46 -4.38
N GLY A 210 10.01 23.13 -3.27
CA GLY A 210 10.93 24.27 -3.25
C GLY A 210 12.32 23.93 -3.81
N ALA A 211 12.91 22.81 -3.40
CA ALA A 211 14.20 22.35 -3.90
C ALA A 211 14.17 22.03 -5.41
N LEU A 212 13.12 21.36 -5.87
CA LEU A 212 12.95 21.05 -7.29
C LEU A 212 12.80 22.31 -8.15
N PHE A 213 11.98 23.28 -7.71
CA PHE A 213 11.87 24.57 -8.40
C PHE A 213 13.18 25.37 -8.36
N ALA A 214 13.95 25.27 -7.26
CA ALA A 214 15.25 25.93 -7.11
C ALA A 214 16.27 25.44 -8.14
N ALA A 215 16.09 24.26 -8.76
CA ALA A 215 16.92 23.82 -9.88
C ALA A 215 16.83 24.73 -11.12
N GLY A 216 15.80 25.57 -11.20
CA GLY A 216 15.68 26.57 -12.26
C GLY A 216 15.36 26.01 -13.65
N ALA A 217 14.99 24.72 -13.76
CA ALA A 217 14.54 24.09 -15.00
C ALA A 217 13.09 24.47 -15.35
N ASP A 218 12.70 24.42 -16.62
CA ASP A 218 11.32 24.69 -17.04
C ASP A 218 10.38 23.55 -16.65
N ALA A 219 10.75 22.31 -16.93
CA ALA A 219 9.97 21.13 -16.51
C ALA A 219 10.81 20.19 -15.65
N VAL A 220 10.20 19.66 -14.59
CA VAL A 220 10.76 18.65 -13.71
C VAL A 220 9.95 17.37 -13.91
N MET A 221 10.58 16.40 -14.56
CA MET A 221 10.04 15.08 -14.88
C MET A 221 10.51 14.11 -13.80
N ILE A 222 9.58 13.69 -12.94
CA ILE A 222 9.90 12.89 -11.77
C ILE A 222 9.19 11.53 -11.78
N GLY A 223 9.91 10.46 -11.43
CA GLY A 223 9.39 9.12 -11.21
C GLY A 223 9.36 8.72 -9.73
N HIS A 224 8.85 7.51 -9.41
CA HIS A 224 8.77 6.83 -8.09
C HIS A 224 7.34 6.76 -7.52
N ILE A 225 6.53 7.80 -7.74
CA ILE A 225 5.16 7.83 -7.23
C ILE A 225 4.22 7.39 -8.35
N HIS A 226 3.49 6.30 -8.09
CA HIS A 226 2.60 5.66 -9.07
C HIS A 226 1.26 6.41 -9.29
N LEU A 227 1.05 7.56 -8.64
CA LEU A 227 -0.08 8.46 -8.84
C LEU A 227 0.33 9.69 -9.65
N THR A 228 -0.38 9.96 -10.74
CA THR A 228 -0.21 11.18 -11.54
C THR A 228 -0.56 12.42 -10.71
N GLN A 229 0.40 13.34 -10.58
CA GLN A 229 0.21 14.60 -9.83
C GLN A 229 1.24 15.63 -10.26
N SER A 230 0.97 16.90 -9.96
CA SER A 230 1.81 18.01 -10.41
C SER A 230 1.77 19.23 -9.50
N TRP A 231 2.83 20.03 -9.58
CA TRP A 231 2.93 21.34 -8.95
C TRP A 231 3.41 22.36 -9.97
N GLU A 232 2.91 23.58 -9.85
CA GLU A 232 3.28 24.68 -10.73
C GLU A 232 3.77 25.90 -9.96
N ARG A 233 4.66 26.65 -10.60
CA ARG A 233 5.11 27.95 -10.13
C ARG A 233 5.28 28.87 -11.33
N SER A 234 4.78 30.09 -11.22
CA SER A 234 4.96 31.13 -12.23
C SER A 234 5.60 32.37 -11.62
N PHE A 235 6.59 32.96 -12.30
CA PHE A 235 7.26 34.20 -11.90
C PHE A 235 7.83 34.91 -13.13
N GLU A 236 7.74 36.24 -13.19
CA GLU A 236 8.37 37.06 -14.24
C GLU A 236 8.08 36.59 -15.68
N GLY A 237 6.87 36.07 -15.94
CA GLY A 237 6.48 35.54 -17.26
C GLY A 237 7.04 34.15 -17.59
N ARG A 238 7.80 33.53 -16.69
CA ARG A 238 8.28 32.14 -16.76
C ARG A 238 7.38 31.23 -15.92
N ARG A 239 7.01 30.08 -16.46
CA ARG A 239 6.35 28.99 -15.74
C ARG A 239 7.31 27.82 -15.57
N GLN A 240 7.26 27.20 -14.40
CA GLN A 240 7.91 25.93 -14.09
C GLN A 240 6.86 24.91 -13.69
N LEU A 241 7.03 23.65 -14.11
CA LEU A 241 6.14 22.54 -13.77
C LEU A 241 6.92 21.36 -13.22
N ILE A 242 6.43 20.76 -12.15
CA ILE A 242 6.86 19.46 -11.64
C ILE A 242 5.72 18.49 -11.88
N ALA A 243 5.98 17.32 -12.47
CA ALA A 243 4.93 16.32 -12.61
C ALA A 243 5.44 14.88 -12.54
N TYR A 244 4.70 14.07 -11.78
CA TYR A 244 4.75 12.61 -11.82
C TYR A 244 3.80 12.10 -12.91
N PRO A 245 4.24 11.19 -13.80
CA PRO A 245 3.35 10.53 -14.73
C PRO A 245 2.46 9.49 -14.03
N GLY A 246 2.89 8.98 -12.87
CA GLY A 246 2.33 7.76 -12.29
C GLY A 246 2.94 6.52 -12.94
N SER A 247 2.40 5.35 -12.61
CA SER A 247 2.86 4.10 -13.21
C SER A 247 2.27 3.90 -14.61
N ILE A 248 3.03 3.20 -15.46
CA ILE A 248 2.57 2.92 -16.84
C ILE A 248 1.39 1.94 -16.86
N GLY A 249 1.36 1.01 -15.91
CA GLY A 249 0.36 -0.04 -15.75
C GLY A 249 0.00 -0.21 -14.28
N ARG A 250 -0.99 -1.06 -14.00
CA ARG A 250 -1.48 -1.28 -12.65
C ARG A 250 -0.86 -2.55 -12.07
N PHE A 251 0.01 -2.38 -11.07
CA PHE A 251 0.81 -3.48 -10.50
C PHE A 251 0.38 -3.94 -9.11
N HIS A 252 -0.42 -3.12 -8.40
CA HIS A 252 -0.85 -3.43 -7.04
C HIS A 252 -2.36 -3.19 -6.83
N TYR A 253 -2.93 -3.89 -5.85
CA TYR A 253 -4.27 -3.63 -5.34
C TYR A 253 -4.30 -2.32 -4.54
N GLY A 254 -5.43 -1.60 -4.60
CA GLY A 254 -5.61 -0.29 -3.97
C GLY A 254 -5.17 0.93 -4.77
N GLN A 255 -4.40 0.78 -5.86
CA GLN A 255 -3.99 1.91 -6.71
C GLN A 255 -5.20 2.70 -7.24
N LEU A 256 -5.33 3.92 -6.74
CA LEU A 256 -6.31 4.92 -7.12
C LEU A 256 -5.90 5.60 -8.43
N GLY A 257 -6.91 6.06 -9.16
CA GLY A 257 -6.72 6.82 -10.40
C GLY A 257 -6.38 5.95 -11.61
N GLU A 258 -6.24 6.61 -12.75
CA GLU A 258 -5.86 5.98 -14.02
C GLU A 258 -4.34 5.98 -14.17
N THR A 259 -3.81 4.90 -14.73
CA THR A 259 -2.39 4.81 -15.11
C THR A 259 -2.16 5.64 -16.36
N SER A 260 -0.97 6.22 -16.50
CA SER A 260 -0.74 7.16 -17.59
C SER A 260 0.74 7.33 -17.92
N TYR A 261 0.99 8.11 -18.95
CA TYR A 261 2.28 8.78 -19.14
C TYR A 261 2.03 10.23 -19.54
N LEU A 262 3.04 11.10 -19.43
CA LEU A 262 2.89 12.52 -19.77
C LEU A 262 3.49 12.82 -21.14
N PHE A 263 2.74 13.53 -21.98
CA PHE A 263 3.21 14.05 -23.26
C PHE A 263 3.42 15.55 -23.16
N TRP A 264 4.68 15.97 -23.09
CA TRP A 264 5.08 17.35 -22.92
C TRP A 264 5.23 18.08 -24.25
N ASN A 265 4.82 19.35 -24.26
CA ASN A 265 5.21 20.35 -25.22
C ASN A 265 6.01 21.43 -24.50
N LEU A 266 7.32 21.44 -24.70
CA LEU A 266 8.23 22.37 -24.04
C LEU A 266 8.62 23.51 -24.96
N LEU A 267 8.34 24.72 -24.50
CA LEU A 267 8.99 25.94 -24.94
C LEU A 267 9.76 26.54 -23.74
N PRO A 268 10.84 27.31 -23.97
CA PRO A 268 11.57 27.96 -22.88
C PRO A 268 10.63 28.78 -22.00
N GLY A 269 10.57 28.45 -20.71
CA GLY A 269 9.68 29.08 -19.73
C GLY A 269 8.19 28.85 -19.89
N ILE A 270 7.76 28.01 -20.84
CA ILE A 270 6.34 27.68 -21.07
C ILE A 270 6.22 26.15 -21.21
N PRO A 271 6.48 25.39 -20.13
CA PRO A 271 6.27 23.95 -20.12
C PRO A 271 4.77 23.65 -20.13
N GLU A 272 4.33 22.72 -20.96
CA GLU A 272 2.96 22.18 -20.99
C GLU A 272 3.02 20.67 -21.12
N TYR A 273 2.03 19.96 -20.58
CA TYR A 273 1.87 18.53 -20.82
C TYR A 273 0.41 18.13 -20.90
N GLN A 274 0.20 16.98 -21.53
CA GLN A 274 -1.06 16.27 -21.57
C GLN A 274 -0.87 14.92 -20.89
N THR A 275 -1.81 14.53 -20.03
CA THR A 275 -1.86 13.20 -19.45
C THR A 275 -2.50 12.26 -20.46
N ILE A 276 -1.79 11.18 -20.83
CA ILE A 276 -2.29 10.16 -21.75
C ILE A 276 -2.52 8.89 -20.96
N HIS A 277 -3.79 8.53 -20.75
CA HIS A 277 -4.18 7.36 -19.99
C HIS A 277 -3.85 6.08 -20.76
N THR A 278 -3.20 5.14 -20.07
CA THR A 278 -2.86 3.83 -20.63
C THR A 278 -4.02 2.86 -20.42
N PRO A 279 -4.16 1.82 -21.26
CA PRO A 279 -5.27 0.88 -21.18
C PRO A 279 -5.07 -0.17 -20.06
N SER A 280 -4.74 0.26 -18.83
CA SER A 280 -4.49 -0.67 -17.72
C SER A 280 -5.72 -1.45 -17.28
N ARG A 281 -5.49 -2.58 -16.60
CA ARG A 281 -6.55 -3.40 -16.01
C ARG A 281 -7.34 -2.56 -15.02
N ARG A 282 -8.67 -2.62 -15.10
CA ARG A 282 -9.54 -2.01 -14.10
C ARG A 282 -9.40 -2.76 -12.77
N MET A 283 -9.54 -2.04 -11.66
CA MET A 283 -9.65 -2.62 -10.34
C MET A 283 -11.08 -2.44 -9.83
N VAL A 284 -11.64 -3.50 -9.28
CA VAL A 284 -12.97 -3.49 -8.66
C VAL A 284 -12.83 -3.96 -7.22
N ASP A 285 -13.08 -3.05 -6.29
CA ASP A 285 -13.14 -3.36 -4.86
C ASP A 285 -14.59 -3.60 -4.44
N LEU A 286 -14.87 -4.80 -3.95
CA LEU A 286 -16.18 -5.18 -3.39
C LEU A 286 -16.01 -5.37 -1.89
N GLU A 287 -16.68 -4.52 -1.10
CA GLU A 287 -16.55 -4.52 0.36
C GLU A 287 -17.87 -4.94 1.02
N PHE A 288 -17.80 -5.93 1.91
CA PHE A 288 -18.94 -6.51 2.61
C PHE A 288 -18.76 -6.40 4.14
N PHE A 289 -19.82 -5.99 4.82
CA PHE A 289 -19.94 -6.09 6.28
C PHE A 289 -20.81 -7.30 6.62
N GLY A 290 -20.18 -8.45 6.83
CA GLY A 290 -20.80 -9.74 7.01
C GLY A 290 -20.30 -10.77 6.00
N VAL A 291 -21.06 -11.86 5.84
CA VAL A 291 -20.81 -12.86 4.80
C VAL A 291 -21.06 -12.23 3.43
N PRO A 292 -20.14 -12.33 2.46
CA PRO A 292 -20.33 -11.80 1.11
C PRO A 292 -21.62 -12.31 0.45
N ASP A 293 -22.44 -11.41 -0.08
CA ASP A 293 -23.67 -11.77 -0.80
C ASP A 293 -23.33 -12.26 -2.21
N LEU A 294 -23.64 -13.53 -2.48
CA LEU A 294 -23.38 -14.17 -3.77
C LEU A 294 -24.27 -13.61 -4.90
N GLN A 295 -25.46 -13.07 -4.60
CA GLN A 295 -26.31 -12.44 -5.61
C GLN A 295 -25.75 -11.08 -6.03
N GLU A 296 -25.28 -10.28 -5.06
CA GLU A 296 -24.62 -9.00 -5.34
C GLU A 296 -23.34 -9.23 -6.16
N LEU A 297 -22.53 -10.23 -5.79
CA LEU A 297 -21.36 -10.65 -6.57
C LEU A 297 -21.72 -11.07 -8.00
N ALA A 298 -22.82 -11.80 -8.19
CA ALA A 298 -23.26 -12.24 -9.51
C ALA A 298 -23.73 -11.07 -10.39
N GLN A 299 -24.33 -10.04 -9.80
CA GLN A 299 -24.70 -8.81 -10.52
C GLN A 299 -23.46 -8.00 -10.92
N ALA A 300 -22.45 -7.91 -10.04
CA ALA A 300 -21.21 -7.21 -10.31
C ALA A 300 -20.24 -7.98 -11.24
N ALA A 301 -20.46 -9.28 -11.46
CA ALA A 301 -19.54 -10.14 -12.21
C ALA A 301 -19.28 -9.68 -13.65
N GLY A 302 -20.28 -9.05 -14.30
CA GLY A 302 -20.15 -8.49 -15.65
C GLY A 302 -19.14 -7.34 -15.71
N ASP A 303 -19.17 -6.45 -14.71
CA ASP A 303 -18.23 -5.32 -14.60
C ASP A 303 -16.82 -5.76 -14.19
N CYS A 304 -16.72 -6.94 -13.58
CA CYS A 304 -15.47 -7.55 -13.15
C CYS A 304 -14.68 -8.23 -14.29
N VAL A 305 -15.26 -8.40 -15.48
CA VAL A 305 -14.60 -9.14 -16.58
C VAL A 305 -13.28 -8.47 -16.99
N GLY A 306 -12.19 -9.24 -16.94
CA GLY A 306 -10.83 -8.77 -17.24
C GLY A 306 -10.24 -7.78 -16.22
N ALA A 307 -10.95 -7.49 -15.13
CA ALA A 307 -10.48 -6.64 -14.05
C ALA A 307 -9.74 -7.44 -12.98
N PHE A 308 -8.96 -6.73 -12.16
CA PHE A 308 -8.51 -7.23 -10.87
C PHE A 308 -9.59 -6.97 -9.83
N VAL A 309 -10.15 -8.04 -9.26
CA VAL A 309 -11.21 -7.93 -8.28
C VAL A 309 -10.67 -8.25 -6.90
N ARG A 310 -10.92 -7.37 -5.94
CA ARG A 310 -10.62 -7.62 -4.54
C ARG A 310 -11.92 -7.60 -3.74
N VAL A 311 -12.20 -8.72 -3.09
CA VAL A 311 -13.36 -8.92 -2.24
C VAL A 311 -12.90 -8.83 -0.79
N ARG A 312 -13.28 -7.76 -0.10
CA ARG A 312 -13.02 -7.56 1.33
C ARG A 312 -14.27 -7.84 2.11
N TYR A 313 -14.16 -8.61 3.18
CA TYR A 313 -15.27 -8.83 4.10
C TYR A 313 -14.85 -8.78 5.56
N GLN A 314 -15.72 -8.25 6.41
CA GLN A 314 -15.57 -8.29 7.86
C GLN A 314 -16.69 -9.15 8.44
N VAL A 315 -16.36 -10.23 9.14
CA VAL A 315 -17.34 -11.21 9.60
C VAL A 315 -17.05 -11.63 11.03
N ASP A 316 -18.08 -11.81 11.84
CA ASP A 316 -17.90 -12.36 13.20
C ASP A 316 -17.38 -13.80 13.14
N GLU A 317 -16.64 -14.21 14.16
CA GLU A 317 -16.06 -15.56 14.27
C GLU A 317 -17.08 -16.69 14.04
N GLU A 318 -18.34 -16.50 14.44
CA GLU A 318 -19.40 -17.50 14.26
C GLU A 318 -19.77 -17.74 12.79
N PHE A 319 -19.65 -16.71 11.95
CA PHE A 319 -19.95 -16.77 10.52
C PHE A 319 -18.70 -16.92 9.65
N ALA A 320 -17.50 -17.00 10.23
CA ALA A 320 -16.27 -17.15 9.46
C ALA A 320 -16.27 -18.43 8.58
N LYS A 321 -16.92 -19.51 9.04
CA LYS A 321 -17.04 -20.78 8.30
C LYS A 321 -18.13 -20.78 7.21
N THR A 322 -19.02 -19.80 7.21
CA THR A 322 -20.11 -19.72 6.21
C THR A 322 -19.69 -19.01 4.93
N VAL A 323 -18.52 -18.35 4.92
CA VAL A 323 -17.98 -17.70 3.74
C VAL A 323 -17.49 -18.73 2.72
N ASP A 324 -18.24 -18.90 1.64
CA ASP A 324 -17.85 -19.78 0.53
C ASP A 324 -16.91 -19.08 -0.45
N ARG A 325 -15.61 -19.13 -0.15
CA ARG A 325 -14.55 -18.59 -1.02
C ARG A 325 -14.52 -19.24 -2.40
N LYS A 326 -15.00 -20.48 -2.56
CA LYS A 326 -15.02 -21.18 -3.85
C LYS A 326 -16.15 -20.64 -4.73
N ALA A 327 -17.33 -20.43 -4.16
CA ALA A 327 -18.45 -19.81 -4.86
C ALA A 327 -18.12 -18.39 -5.34
N ILE A 328 -17.46 -17.58 -4.49
CA ILE A 328 -17.01 -16.22 -4.87
C ILE A 328 -16.09 -16.27 -6.09
N LYS A 329 -15.10 -17.18 -6.09
CA LYS A 329 -14.17 -17.35 -7.24
C LYS A 329 -14.87 -17.84 -8.51
N GLU A 330 -15.86 -18.72 -8.38
CA GLU A 330 -16.60 -19.24 -9.54
C GLU A 330 -17.48 -18.16 -10.18
N ILE A 331 -18.16 -17.35 -9.37
CA ILE A 331 -18.96 -16.21 -9.84
C ILE A 331 -18.08 -15.19 -10.57
N LEU A 332 -16.90 -14.91 -10.00
CA LEU A 332 -15.95 -13.94 -10.52
C LEU A 332 -14.92 -14.54 -11.50
N LYS A 333 -15.17 -15.72 -12.08
CA LYS A 333 -14.21 -16.40 -12.98
C LYS A 333 -13.85 -15.61 -14.24
N GLY A 334 -14.66 -14.62 -14.61
CA GLY A 334 -14.39 -13.71 -15.74
C GLY A 334 -13.35 -12.64 -15.40
N ALA A 335 -13.04 -12.43 -14.12
CA ALA A 335 -11.98 -11.53 -13.69
C ALA A 335 -10.60 -12.07 -14.09
N ALA A 336 -9.66 -11.15 -14.33
CA ALA A 336 -8.28 -11.53 -14.58
C ALA A 336 -7.62 -12.14 -13.33
N GLU A 337 -7.99 -11.64 -12.15
CA GLU A 337 -7.56 -12.15 -10.86
C GLU A 337 -8.58 -11.79 -9.78
N VAL A 338 -8.72 -12.66 -8.77
CA VAL A 338 -9.63 -12.47 -7.63
C VAL A 338 -8.88 -12.68 -6.33
N VAL A 339 -8.73 -11.62 -5.55
CA VAL A 339 -8.18 -11.65 -4.19
C VAL A 339 -9.31 -11.54 -3.18
N ILE A 340 -9.27 -12.39 -2.16
CA ILE A 340 -10.29 -12.46 -1.12
C ILE A 340 -9.63 -12.23 0.24
N GLU A 341 -9.96 -11.10 0.87
CA GLU A 341 -9.43 -10.67 2.16
C GLU A 341 -10.56 -10.72 3.20
N GLY A 342 -10.40 -11.59 4.20
CA GLY A 342 -11.36 -11.74 5.28
C GLY A 342 -10.79 -11.24 6.60
N LYS A 343 -11.49 -10.31 7.25
CA LYS A 343 -11.22 -9.91 8.63
C LYS A 343 -12.22 -10.59 9.54
N ILE A 344 -11.76 -11.50 10.39
CA ILE A 344 -12.60 -12.14 11.40
C ILE A 344 -12.61 -11.25 12.63
N LEU A 345 -13.78 -10.73 12.98
CA LEU A 345 -13.99 -9.99 14.20
C LEU A 345 -14.09 -11.01 15.35
N PRO A 346 -13.12 -11.04 16.28
CA PRO A 346 -13.22 -11.92 17.43
C PRO A 346 -14.45 -11.51 18.25
N ILE A 347 -15.14 -12.50 18.81
CA ILE A 347 -16.29 -12.24 19.67
C ILE A 347 -15.79 -11.45 20.89
N GLU A 348 -16.03 -10.14 20.89
CA GLU A 348 -15.92 -9.33 22.08
C GLU A 348 -17.01 -9.78 23.05
N ARG A 349 -16.65 -10.74 23.93
CA ARG A 349 -17.46 -11.11 25.08
C ARG A 349 -17.40 -9.97 26.11
N GLU A 350 -17.88 -8.77 25.76
CA GLU A 350 -17.97 -7.60 26.65
C GLU A 350 -18.92 -7.79 27.85
N LYS A 351 -19.38 -9.02 28.12
CA LYS A 351 -20.08 -9.40 29.35
C LYS A 351 -19.26 -10.27 30.31
N ARG A 352 -17.96 -10.45 30.10
CA ARG A 352 -17.10 -11.11 31.10
C ARG A 352 -16.32 -10.06 31.90
N SER A 353 -16.93 -9.65 33.02
CA SER A 353 -16.21 -9.20 34.23
C SER A 353 -15.80 -7.72 34.33
N ALA A 354 -16.59 -6.77 33.83
CA ALA A 354 -16.41 -5.37 34.20
C ALA A 354 -16.59 -5.19 35.73
N GLY A 355 -15.54 -4.69 36.41
CA GLY A 355 -15.58 -4.35 37.84
C GLY A 355 -15.15 -5.44 38.82
N ILE A 356 -15.06 -6.72 38.42
CA ILE A 356 -14.60 -7.79 39.35
C ILE A 356 -13.14 -7.55 39.79
N SER A 357 -12.27 -7.13 38.87
CA SER A 357 -10.85 -6.88 39.17
C SER A 357 -10.59 -5.65 40.04
N ILE A 358 -11.58 -4.76 40.18
CA ILE A 358 -11.48 -3.50 40.94
C ILE A 358 -11.82 -3.73 42.43
N GLU A 359 -12.54 -4.81 42.75
CA GLU A 359 -12.92 -5.13 44.12
C GLU A 359 -11.73 -5.61 44.95
N VAL A 360 -11.65 -5.09 46.18
CA VAL A 360 -10.49 -5.26 47.07
C VAL A 360 -10.53 -6.59 47.83
N SER A 361 -11.72 -7.18 48.05
CA SER A 361 -11.87 -8.44 48.77
C SER A 361 -12.33 -9.59 47.87
N MET A 362 -11.81 -10.79 48.13
CA MET A 362 -12.16 -12.00 47.37
C MET A 362 -13.64 -12.36 47.47
N VAL A 363 -14.27 -12.08 48.62
CA VAL A 363 -15.71 -12.26 48.83
C VAL A 363 -16.52 -11.36 47.89
N LYS A 364 -16.20 -10.06 47.80
CA LYS A 364 -16.88 -9.13 46.90
C LYS A 364 -16.71 -9.49 45.42
N ARG A 365 -15.52 -10.01 45.05
CA ARG A 365 -15.30 -10.53 43.69
C ARG A 365 -16.23 -11.70 43.37
N LEU A 366 -16.42 -12.60 44.33
CA LEU A 366 -17.27 -13.78 44.17
C LEU A 366 -18.76 -13.42 44.16
N GLU A 367 -19.19 -12.46 44.97
CA GLU A 367 -20.55 -11.91 44.96
C GLU A 367 -20.86 -11.22 43.63
N ARG A 368 -19.94 -10.39 43.13
CA ARG A 368 -20.10 -9.72 41.83
C ARG A 368 -20.15 -10.71 40.68
N TRP A 369 -19.36 -11.77 40.76
CA TRP A 369 -19.44 -12.88 39.80
C TRP A 369 -20.81 -13.57 39.88
N ALA A 370 -21.29 -13.89 41.09
CA ALA A 370 -22.57 -14.56 41.29
C ALA A 370 -23.77 -13.73 40.82
N GLU A 371 -23.72 -12.40 40.99
CA GLU A 371 -24.69 -11.45 40.40
C GLU A 371 -24.68 -11.53 38.86
N LEU A 372 -23.50 -11.53 38.24
CA LEU A 372 -23.35 -11.57 36.78
C LEU A 372 -23.76 -12.93 36.20
N THR A 373 -23.63 -14.02 36.96
CA THR A 373 -23.99 -15.38 36.53
C THR A 373 -25.33 -15.87 37.09
N ASN A 374 -26.08 -15.02 37.78
CA ASN A 374 -27.36 -15.33 38.42
C ASN A 374 -27.28 -16.58 39.35
N THR A 375 -26.16 -16.73 40.06
CA THR A 375 -25.89 -17.85 40.97
C THR A 375 -26.29 -17.51 42.41
N PRO A 376 -26.96 -18.42 43.15
CA PRO A 376 -27.33 -18.16 44.54
C PRO A 376 -26.12 -17.89 45.44
N THR A 377 -26.19 -16.83 46.25
CA THR A 377 -25.10 -16.37 47.12
C THR A 377 -25.22 -16.84 48.58
N ASP A 378 -26.26 -17.60 48.91
CA ASP A 378 -26.56 -17.99 50.29
C ASP A 378 -25.43 -18.80 50.94
N GLY A 379 -24.88 -18.22 52.03
CA GLY A 379 -23.79 -18.80 52.80
C GLY A 379 -22.43 -18.81 52.08
N LEU A 380 -22.32 -18.18 50.90
CA LEU A 380 -21.09 -18.16 50.09
C LEU A 380 -19.95 -17.40 50.80
N ALA A 381 -20.23 -16.21 51.33
CA ALA A 381 -19.26 -15.40 52.06
C ALA A 381 -18.64 -16.15 53.24
N ALA A 382 -19.48 -16.81 54.05
CA ALA A 382 -19.03 -17.59 55.20
C ALA A 382 -18.16 -18.79 54.81
N ARG A 383 -18.47 -19.47 53.69
CA ARG A 383 -17.67 -20.59 53.18
C ARG A 383 -16.33 -20.15 52.62
N VAL A 384 -16.28 -19.00 51.94
CA VAL A 384 -15.05 -18.42 51.40
C VAL A 384 -14.13 -17.98 52.54
N GLU A 385 -14.67 -17.30 53.56
CA GLU A 385 -13.89 -16.91 54.74
C GLU A 385 -13.36 -18.13 55.50
N MET A 386 -14.20 -19.16 55.68
CA MET A 386 -13.79 -20.42 56.28
C MET A 386 -12.64 -21.08 55.49
N ALA A 387 -12.71 -21.08 54.16
CA ALA A 387 -11.66 -21.62 53.29
C ALA A 387 -10.37 -20.78 53.29
N GLN A 388 -10.45 -19.47 53.55
CA GLN A 388 -9.28 -18.61 53.65
C GLN A 388 -8.55 -18.73 54.99
N GLN A 389 -9.27 -19.02 56.07
CA GLN A 389 -8.74 -18.99 57.44
C GLN A 389 -8.36 -20.37 57.99
N LEU A 390 -8.95 -21.45 57.48
CA LEU A 390 -8.77 -22.80 58.03
C LEU A 390 -8.09 -23.73 57.03
N ALA A 391 -7.26 -24.63 57.56
CA ALA A 391 -6.70 -25.72 56.76
C ALA A 391 -7.81 -26.72 56.36
N PRO A 392 -7.68 -27.42 55.22
CA PRO A 392 -8.70 -28.36 54.73
C PRO A 392 -9.17 -29.39 55.76
N ASP A 393 -8.23 -29.95 56.53
CA ASP A 393 -8.53 -30.96 57.56
C ASP A 393 -9.38 -30.40 58.72
N GLU A 394 -9.19 -29.12 59.07
CA GLU A 394 -9.97 -28.44 60.12
C GLU A 394 -11.38 -28.11 59.65
N ILE A 395 -11.55 -27.76 58.37
CA ILE A 395 -12.85 -27.54 57.74
C ILE A 395 -13.68 -28.83 57.78
N VAL A 396 -13.06 -29.96 57.40
CA VAL A 396 -13.70 -31.29 57.44
C VAL A 396 -14.09 -31.66 58.87
N ARG A 397 -13.20 -31.46 59.86
CA ARG A 397 -13.52 -31.73 61.28
C ARG A 397 -14.71 -30.89 61.78
N LYS A 398 -14.73 -29.59 61.49
CA LYS A 398 -15.86 -28.70 61.88
C LYS A 398 -17.17 -29.10 61.23
N PHE A 399 -17.13 -29.50 59.95
CA PHE A 399 -18.31 -29.98 59.24
C PHE A 399 -18.87 -31.27 59.84
N LEU A 400 -17.99 -32.25 60.13
CA LEU A 400 -18.38 -33.52 60.76
C LEU A 400 -18.94 -33.34 62.18
N ALA A 401 -18.35 -32.44 62.98
CA ALA A 401 -18.86 -32.11 64.32
C ALA A 401 -20.25 -31.42 64.27
N GLY A 402 -20.46 -30.53 63.28
CA GLY A 402 -21.76 -29.88 63.06
C GLY A 402 -22.87 -30.85 62.61
N LEU A 403 -22.51 -31.91 61.89
CA LEU A 403 -23.42 -33.00 61.52
C LEU A 403 -23.84 -33.84 62.74
N GLN A 404 -22.89 -34.16 63.64
CA GLN A 404 -23.20 -34.91 64.87
C GLN A 404 -24.14 -34.12 65.80
N ASN A 405 -23.97 -32.81 65.96
CA ASN A 405 -24.87 -31.96 66.77
C ASN A 405 -26.27 -31.79 66.15
N LYS A 406 -26.41 -31.83 64.82
CA LYS A 406 -27.72 -31.83 64.13
C LYS A 406 -28.45 -33.18 64.17
N LEU A 407 -27.72 -34.28 64.38
CA LEU A 407 -28.28 -35.63 64.54
C LEU A 407 -28.77 -35.89 65.97
N VAL A 408 -28.11 -35.32 66.98
CA VAL A 408 -28.51 -35.45 68.40
C VAL A 408 -29.74 -34.61 68.77
N THR A 409 -30.02 -33.52 68.05
CA THR A 409 -31.18 -32.64 68.27
C THR A 409 -32.47 -33.10 67.58
N LYS A 410 -32.46 -34.24 66.85
CA LYS A 410 -33.62 -34.83 66.16
C LYS A 410 -34.15 -36.12 66.77
N ILE A 411 -33.57 -36.59 67.89
CA ILE A 411 -34.03 -37.81 68.59
C ILE A 411 -34.66 -37.40 69.92
N GLU A 412 -35.93 -37.00 69.89
CA GLU A 412 -36.85 -37.21 71.01
C GLU A 412 -37.62 -38.54 70.75
N PRO A 413 -37.88 -39.38 71.75
CA PRO A 413 -38.45 -40.72 71.52
C PRO A 413 -39.96 -40.69 71.26
N ASP A 414 -40.38 -41.33 70.16
CA ASP A 414 -41.80 -41.57 69.82
C ASP A 414 -42.43 -42.65 70.73
N PRO A 415 -43.75 -42.54 71.06
CA PRO A 415 -44.50 -43.54 71.82
C PRO A 415 -44.87 -44.78 70.98
N PRO A 416 -45.26 -45.92 71.62
CA PRO A 416 -45.27 -47.23 70.97
C PRO A 416 -46.47 -47.51 70.04
N PRO A 417 -46.34 -48.52 69.15
CA PRO A 417 -47.15 -48.66 67.93
C PRO A 417 -48.32 -49.64 68.09
N HIS A 418 -49.40 -49.45 67.32
CA HIS A 418 -50.28 -50.57 66.93
C HIS A 418 -50.87 -50.40 65.53
N GLU A 419 -50.21 -51.12 64.61
CA GLU A 419 -50.72 -52.03 63.57
C GLU A 419 -52.09 -51.79 62.89
N GLN A 420 -51.96 -51.34 61.65
CA GLN A 420 -52.41 -51.96 60.38
C GLN A 420 -53.88 -52.37 60.20
N GLU A 421 -54.44 -51.77 59.15
CA GLU A 421 -55.68 -52.12 58.46
C GLU A 421 -55.75 -53.60 58.04
N SER A 422 -56.97 -54.12 57.99
CA SER A 422 -57.33 -54.99 56.88
C SER A 422 -58.82 -54.86 56.52
N VAL A 423 -59.04 -54.86 55.20
CA VAL A 423 -60.18 -55.45 54.46
C VAL A 423 -61.35 -54.54 54.04
N GLN A 424 -61.40 -54.31 52.71
CA GLN A 424 -62.50 -54.42 51.72
C GLN A 424 -63.86 -53.74 52.03
N GLU A 425 -64.65 -53.21 51.09
CA GLU A 425 -64.80 -53.41 49.66
C GLU A 425 -65.75 -52.33 49.09
N ALA A 426 -65.63 -52.09 47.77
CA ALA A 426 -66.72 -51.84 46.82
C ALA A 426 -67.47 -50.48 46.77
N LYS A 427 -67.42 -49.92 45.54
CA LYS A 427 -68.54 -49.41 44.71
C LYS A 427 -69.24 -48.15 45.23
N GLN A 428 -69.21 -47.02 44.53
CA GLN A 428 -69.90 -46.62 43.28
C GLN A 428 -69.78 -45.07 43.34
N ASP A 429 -69.85 -44.22 42.32
CA ASP A 429 -70.30 -44.26 40.95
C ASP A 429 -69.82 -42.93 40.33
N SER A 430 -69.74 -42.93 39.00
CA SER A 430 -70.09 -41.81 38.10
C SER A 430 -69.39 -40.44 38.17
N PHE A 431 -68.86 -40.07 36.99
CA PHE A 431 -69.08 -38.80 36.26
C PHE A 431 -68.59 -37.48 36.89
N GLN A 432 -67.56 -36.85 36.28
CA GLN A 432 -67.63 -35.87 35.18
C GLN A 432 -67.98 -34.44 35.63
N LEU A 433 -67.05 -33.54 35.28
CA LEU A 433 -67.20 -32.11 34.95
C LEU A 433 -67.76 -31.23 36.10
N PHE A 434 -66.99 -30.30 36.67
CA PHE A 434 -66.07 -29.33 36.09
C PHE A 434 -64.92 -28.99 37.03
#